data_AF-A0A925G2P2-F1
#
_entry.id   AF-A0A925G2P2-F1
#
_cell.length_a   1.000
_cell.length_b   1.000
_cell.length_c   1.000
_cell.angle_alpha   90.00
_cell.angle_beta   90.00
_cell.angle_gamma   90.00
#
_symmetry.space_group_name_H-M   'P 1'
#
loop_
_entity.id
_entity.type
_entity.pdbx_description
1 polymer ?
#
loop_
_entity_poly.entity_id
_entity_poly.type
_entity_poly.pdbx_seq_one_letter_code
_entity_poly.pdbx_strand_id
1 'polypeptide(L)'
;MKKLFPLLLLTLVAGYASVTAYGQCGGGCEPTNHPKDKVKATKTVKGAFKGFEMGDYIHAVITQANGEETSFFLPHNESVQYFLVAHKDQPLTLTYQVVDSYIPEAGGMQTIERLSAVKAGTSTSAAWWKKQRAGSSLSKLRKKYDAMVEQSMITR
;
A
#
# COMPACT_ATOMS: atom_id res chain seq x y z
N MET A 1 -34.98 -41.19 -1.66
CA MET A 1 -36.06 -40.55 -0.88
C MET A 1 -35.83 -39.05 -0.86
N LYS A 2 -36.75 -38.29 -1.48
CA LYS A 2 -36.70 -36.83 -1.61
C LYS A 2 -37.09 -36.21 -0.27
N LYS A 3 -36.26 -35.31 0.28
CA LYS A 3 -36.68 -34.39 1.35
C LYS A 3 -36.45 -32.95 0.86
N LEU A 4 -37.55 -32.30 0.50
CA LEU A 4 -37.69 -30.85 0.46
C LEU A 4 -37.64 -30.30 1.89
N PHE A 5 -36.92 -29.21 2.12
CA PHE A 5 -37.13 -28.22 3.18
C PHE A 5 -36.41 -26.91 2.74
N PRO A 6 -36.79 -25.72 3.25
CA PRO A 6 -37.44 -24.69 2.45
C PRO A 6 -36.61 -23.41 2.31
N LEU A 7 -37.10 -22.54 1.42
CA LEU A 7 -36.88 -21.09 1.40
C LEU A 7 -36.79 -20.50 2.83
N LEU A 8 -35.72 -19.76 3.13
CA LEU A 8 -35.77 -18.74 4.16
C LEU A 8 -34.84 -17.55 3.87
N LEU A 9 -35.47 -16.39 3.81
CA LEU A 9 -35.03 -15.05 4.22
C LEU A 9 -33.82 -14.38 3.53
N LEU A 10 -34.19 -13.55 2.55
CA LEU A 10 -33.51 -12.32 2.19
C LEU A 10 -33.45 -11.40 3.43
N THR A 11 -32.26 -10.97 3.86
CA THR A 11 -32.11 -9.88 4.84
C THR A 11 -31.20 -8.82 4.25
N LEU A 12 -31.80 -7.74 3.76
CA LEU A 12 -31.11 -6.53 3.31
C LEU A 12 -30.85 -5.67 4.56
N VAL A 13 -29.60 -5.59 5.01
CA VAL A 13 -29.22 -4.64 6.08
C VAL A 13 -28.61 -3.41 5.40
N ALA A 14 -29.44 -2.41 5.15
CA ALA A 14 -29.00 -1.05 4.84
C ALA A 14 -28.72 -0.33 6.17
N GLY A 15 -27.44 -0.28 6.57
CA GLY A 15 -26.98 0.48 7.73
C GLY A 15 -26.19 1.70 7.28
N TYR A 16 -26.86 2.84 7.12
CA TYR A 16 -26.21 4.15 6.99
C TYR A 16 -25.80 4.61 8.40
N ALA A 17 -24.51 4.55 8.72
CA ALA A 17 -23.97 5.19 9.91
C ALA A 17 -23.53 6.61 9.54
N SER A 18 -24.35 7.59 9.92
CA SER A 18 -24.02 9.01 9.92
C SER A 18 -22.88 9.26 10.91
N VAL A 19 -21.74 9.74 10.42
CA VAL A 19 -20.64 10.17 11.28
C VAL A 19 -20.92 11.60 11.75
N THR A 20 -21.32 11.75 13.01
CA THR A 20 -21.28 13.02 13.73
C THR A 20 -19.82 13.43 13.95
N ALA A 21 -19.41 14.51 13.28
CA ALA A 21 -18.17 15.21 13.54
C ALA A 21 -18.25 15.92 14.90
N TYR A 22 -17.38 15.55 15.84
CA TYR A 22 -17.13 16.31 17.06
C TYR A 22 -15.86 17.15 16.90
N GLY A 23 -15.97 18.44 17.22
CA GLY A 23 -15.00 19.12 18.08
C GLY A 23 -13.82 19.85 17.41
N GLN A 24 -14.03 21.14 17.19
CA GLN A 24 -13.11 22.28 17.34
C GLN A 24 -11.67 22.00 17.85
N CYS A 25 -10.67 22.34 17.02
CA CYS A 25 -9.33 22.71 17.48
C CYS A 25 -9.22 24.24 17.52
N GLY A 26 -9.01 24.80 18.71
CA GLY A 26 -8.61 26.18 18.90
C GLY A 26 -7.10 26.32 18.74
N GLY A 27 -6.68 27.27 17.87
CA GLY A 27 -5.29 27.72 17.75
C GLY A 27 -4.46 26.97 16.71
N GLY A 28 -4.37 27.52 15.49
CA GLY A 28 -3.23 27.30 14.60
C GLY A 28 -3.19 26.01 13.78
N CYS A 29 -4.28 25.27 13.66
CA CYS A 29 -4.42 24.25 12.61
C CYS A 29 -5.10 24.93 11.42
N GLU A 30 -4.37 25.44 10.44
CA GLU A 30 -4.99 25.55 9.11
C GLU A 30 -5.40 24.13 8.74
N PRO A 31 -6.69 23.81 8.60
CA PRO A 31 -7.07 22.55 8.00
C PRO A 31 -6.58 22.67 6.57
N THR A 32 -5.49 21.98 6.25
CA THR A 32 -5.15 21.78 4.85
C THR A 32 -6.27 20.94 4.26
N ASN A 33 -7.24 21.63 3.67
CA ASN A 33 -8.46 21.08 3.11
C ASN A 33 -8.10 20.42 1.76
N HIS A 34 -7.11 19.54 1.79
CA HIS A 34 -6.64 18.83 0.62
C HIS A 34 -7.73 17.87 0.17
N PRO A 35 -8.02 17.81 -1.14
CA PRO A 35 -8.97 16.86 -1.67
C PRO A 35 -8.59 15.43 -1.27
N LYS A 36 -9.59 14.64 -0.91
CA LYS A 36 -9.38 13.22 -0.58
C LYS A 36 -8.99 12.45 -1.85
N ASP A 37 -8.16 11.43 -1.65
CA ASP A 37 -7.80 10.48 -2.69
C ASP A 37 -9.03 9.84 -3.34
N LYS A 38 -8.98 9.69 -4.66
CA LYS A 38 -9.98 8.98 -5.45
C LYS A 38 -9.34 7.83 -6.21
N VAL A 39 -9.64 6.59 -5.79
CA VAL A 39 -9.18 5.38 -6.50
C VAL A 39 -9.98 5.23 -7.79
N LYS A 40 -9.29 5.19 -8.94
CA LYS A 40 -9.87 5.02 -10.27
C LYS A 40 -9.88 3.57 -10.70
N ALA A 41 -8.81 2.85 -10.37
CA ALA A 41 -8.66 1.44 -10.70
C ALA A 41 -7.78 0.74 -9.67
N THR A 42 -8.01 -0.55 -9.49
CA THR A 42 -7.09 -1.45 -8.78
C THR A 42 -6.63 -2.51 -9.76
N LYS A 43 -5.32 -2.68 -9.89
CA LYS A 43 -4.68 -3.58 -10.85
C LYS A 43 -3.74 -4.53 -10.12
N THR A 44 -3.42 -5.65 -10.77
CA THR A 44 -2.44 -6.61 -10.27
C THR A 44 -1.43 -6.93 -11.35
N VAL A 45 -0.15 -6.96 -10.97
CA VAL A 45 0.96 -7.30 -11.85
C VAL A 45 1.89 -8.30 -11.17
N LYS A 46 2.62 -9.10 -11.97
CA LYS A 46 3.67 -9.99 -11.48
C LYS A 46 5.03 -9.45 -11.91
N GLY A 47 6.02 -9.56 -11.04
CA GLY A 47 7.38 -9.11 -11.35
C GLY A 47 8.37 -9.42 -10.24
N ALA A 48 9.59 -8.92 -10.40
CA ALA A 48 10.66 -9.00 -9.41
C ALA A 48 11.00 -7.60 -8.89
N PHE A 49 11.29 -7.48 -7.61
CA PHE A 49 11.74 -6.23 -7.02
C PHE A 49 13.19 -5.93 -7.39
N LYS A 50 13.42 -4.84 -8.12
CA LYS A 50 14.76 -4.39 -8.52
C LYS A 50 15.42 -3.56 -7.41
N GLY A 51 14.68 -2.58 -6.89
CA GLY A 51 15.16 -1.64 -5.89
C GLY A 51 14.21 -0.47 -5.71
N PHE A 52 14.66 0.55 -5.00
CA PHE A 52 13.93 1.79 -4.78
C PHE A 52 14.51 2.95 -5.56
N GLU A 53 13.65 3.85 -6.00
CA GLU A 53 14.03 5.17 -6.49
C GLU A 53 13.61 6.21 -5.44
N MET A 54 14.49 7.18 -5.18
CA MET A 54 14.22 8.29 -4.29
C MET A 54 14.21 9.59 -5.10
N GLY A 55 13.04 10.21 -5.20
CA GLY A 55 12.88 11.62 -5.59
C GLY A 55 12.29 12.39 -4.41
N ASP A 56 11.24 13.17 -4.66
CA ASP A 56 10.41 13.75 -3.59
C ASP A 56 9.70 12.67 -2.75
N TYR A 57 9.48 11.50 -3.36
CA TYR A 57 8.89 10.32 -2.73
C TYR A 57 9.66 9.07 -3.11
N ILE A 58 9.52 8.03 -2.27
CA ILE A 58 10.11 6.72 -2.53
C ILE A 58 9.20 5.89 -3.44
N HIS A 59 9.79 5.32 -4.48
CA HIS A 59 9.12 4.43 -5.42
C HIS A 59 9.77 3.05 -5.42
N ALA A 60 8.96 2.00 -5.55
CA ALA A 60 9.46 0.65 -5.78
C ALA A 60 9.56 0.37 -7.28
N VAL A 61 10.74 0.00 -7.75
CA VAL A 61 10.97 -0.40 -9.14
C VAL A 61 10.80 -1.91 -9.26
N ILE A 62 9.89 -2.31 -10.14
CA ILE A 62 9.55 -3.71 -10.41
C ILE A 62 9.87 -4.03 -11.86
N THR A 63 10.66 -5.08 -12.08
CA THR A 63 10.87 -5.65 -13.41
C THR A 63 9.80 -6.70 -13.67
N GLN A 64 8.99 -6.48 -14.71
CA GLN A 64 7.95 -7.40 -15.14
C GLN A 64 8.52 -8.54 -16.00
N ALA A 65 7.71 -9.56 -16.28
CA ALA A 65 8.15 -10.73 -17.05
C ALA A 65 8.55 -10.41 -18.52
N ASN A 66 8.04 -9.31 -19.08
CA ASN A 66 8.40 -8.80 -20.41
C ASN A 66 9.71 -7.97 -20.40
N GLY A 67 10.37 -7.82 -19.24
CA GLY A 67 11.56 -6.98 -19.06
C GLY A 67 11.26 -5.50 -18.84
N GLU A 68 10.00 -5.07 -18.87
CA GLU A 68 9.60 -3.70 -18.59
C GLU A 68 9.79 -3.36 -17.12
N GLU A 69 10.29 -2.16 -16.83
CA GLU A 69 10.41 -1.64 -15.48
C GLU A 69 9.29 -0.65 -15.18
N THR A 70 8.57 -0.89 -14.10
CA THR A 70 7.51 0.00 -13.63
C THR A 70 7.83 0.49 -12.23
N SER A 71 7.67 1.79 -12.01
CA SER A 71 7.95 2.48 -10.76
C SER A 71 6.64 2.80 -10.04
N PHE A 72 6.43 2.23 -8.86
CA PHE A 72 5.20 2.41 -8.08
C PHE A 72 5.44 3.29 -6.87
N PHE A 73 4.59 4.31 -6.71
CA PHE A 73 4.60 5.19 -5.55
C PHE A 73 4.34 4.40 -4.27
N LEU A 74 5.16 4.62 -3.24
CA LEU A 74 4.94 4.09 -1.90
C LEU A 74 4.53 5.23 -0.97
N PRO A 75 3.27 5.29 -0.50
CA PRO A 75 2.93 6.18 0.61
C PRO A 75 3.77 5.74 1.80
N HIS A 76 4.27 6.65 2.66
CA HIS A 76 5.17 6.38 3.80
C HIS A 76 4.81 5.11 4.61
N ASN A 77 5.21 3.95 4.10
CA ASN A 77 4.73 2.65 4.52
C ASN A 77 5.93 1.71 4.61
N GLU A 78 6.60 1.80 5.77
CA GLU A 78 7.72 0.96 6.15
C GLU A 78 7.39 -0.53 5.95
N SER A 79 6.14 -0.96 6.15
CA SER A 79 5.77 -2.37 6.03
C SER A 79 5.96 -2.93 4.62
N VAL A 80 5.67 -2.15 3.59
CA VAL A 80 5.82 -2.56 2.20
C VAL A 80 7.28 -2.50 1.79
N GLN A 81 8.00 -1.43 2.17
CA GLN A 81 9.43 -1.30 1.89
C GLN A 81 10.22 -2.47 2.49
N TYR A 82 9.98 -2.76 3.78
CA TYR A 82 10.66 -3.86 4.46
C TYR A 82 10.26 -5.22 3.91
N PHE A 83 9.00 -5.40 3.51
CA PHE A 83 8.58 -6.63 2.86
C PHE A 83 9.32 -6.86 1.54
N LEU A 84 9.46 -5.83 0.72
CA LEU A 84 10.15 -5.90 -0.58
C LEU A 84 11.62 -6.29 -0.40
N VAL A 85 12.35 -5.64 0.50
CA VAL A 85 13.78 -5.99 0.74
C VAL A 85 13.94 -7.36 1.42
N ALA A 86 13.00 -7.76 2.28
CA ALA A 86 13.04 -9.07 2.93
C ALA A 86 12.75 -10.24 1.97
N HIS A 87 12.11 -9.96 0.83
CA HIS A 87 11.79 -10.93 -0.21
C HIS A 87 12.44 -10.52 -1.54
N LYS A 88 13.61 -9.86 -1.48
CA LYS A 88 14.42 -9.56 -2.66
C LYS A 88 14.69 -10.87 -3.42
N ASP A 89 14.71 -10.77 -4.75
CA ASP A 89 14.93 -11.88 -5.69
C ASP A 89 13.81 -12.94 -5.73
N GLN A 90 12.70 -12.75 -5.01
CA GLN A 90 11.53 -13.62 -5.12
C GLN A 90 10.54 -13.09 -6.16
N PRO A 91 9.80 -13.97 -6.85
CA PRO A 91 8.69 -13.56 -7.68
C PRO A 91 7.56 -12.97 -6.82
N LEU A 92 7.13 -11.77 -7.19
CA LEU A 92 6.11 -11.01 -6.47
C LEU A 92 4.82 -10.92 -7.28
N THR A 93 3.70 -10.88 -6.56
CA THR A 93 2.41 -10.38 -7.07
C THR A 93 2.09 -9.08 -6.37
N LEU A 94 1.94 -8.02 -7.15
CA LEU A 94 1.77 -6.65 -6.67
C LEU A 94 0.37 -6.16 -7.01
N THR A 95 -0.32 -5.59 -6.04
CA THR A 95 -1.60 -4.92 -6.26
C THR A 95 -1.40 -3.42 -6.08
N TYR A 96 -1.71 -2.67 -7.12
CA TYR A 96 -1.55 -1.22 -7.12
C TYR A 96 -2.86 -0.52 -7.51
N GLN A 97 -3.00 0.71 -7.04
CA GLN A 97 -4.13 1.57 -7.32
C GLN A 97 -3.69 2.69 -8.26
N VAL A 98 -4.48 2.94 -9.30
CA VAL A 98 -4.43 4.21 -10.03
C VAL A 98 -5.31 5.17 -9.24
N VAL A 99 -4.71 6.18 -8.63
CA VAL A 99 -5.38 7.08 -7.67
C VAL A 99 -5.13 8.54 -8.05
N ASP A 100 -6.17 9.35 -8.03
CA ASP A 100 -6.02 10.80 -8.00
C ASP A 100 -5.72 11.21 -6.56
N SER A 101 -4.53 11.73 -6.31
CA SER A 101 -4.00 12.12 -5.00
C SER A 101 -3.55 13.57 -5.05
N TYR A 102 -3.74 14.32 -3.96
CA TYR A 102 -3.16 15.66 -3.85
C TYR A 102 -1.66 15.53 -3.53
N ILE A 103 -0.81 16.09 -4.40
CA ILE A 103 0.65 16.14 -4.24
C ILE A 103 1.06 17.61 -4.29
N PRO A 104 1.33 18.24 -3.13
CA PRO A 104 1.66 19.67 -3.05
C PRO A 104 2.83 20.05 -3.96
N GLU A 105 3.86 19.22 -4.02
CA GLU A 105 5.10 19.43 -4.78
C GLU A 105 4.85 19.45 -6.29
N ALA A 106 3.78 18.77 -6.75
CA ALA A 106 3.37 18.71 -8.14
C ALA A 106 2.25 19.73 -8.48
N GLY A 107 2.00 20.70 -7.60
CA GLY A 107 1.04 21.78 -7.85
C GLY A 107 -0.44 21.37 -7.75
N GLY A 108 -0.76 20.22 -7.15
CA GLY A 108 -2.15 19.84 -6.88
C GLY A 108 -2.47 18.36 -7.10
N MET A 109 -3.65 18.09 -7.68
CA MET A 109 -4.13 16.73 -7.92
C MET A 109 -3.34 16.04 -9.04
N GLN A 110 -2.82 14.85 -8.76
CA GLN A 110 -2.07 14.03 -9.69
C GLN A 110 -2.65 12.62 -9.74
N THR A 111 -2.71 12.02 -10.93
CA THR A 111 -2.98 10.57 -11.07
C THR A 111 -1.66 9.82 -10.88
N ILE A 112 -1.56 8.99 -9.84
CA ILE A 112 -0.39 8.17 -9.54
C ILE A 112 -0.71 6.68 -9.50
N GLU A 113 0.30 5.85 -9.75
CA GLU A 113 0.23 4.41 -9.52
C GLU A 113 0.82 4.07 -8.15
N ARG A 114 -0.06 3.85 -7.18
CA ARG A 114 0.28 3.61 -5.77
C ARG A 114 0.27 2.13 -5.43
N LEU A 115 1.37 1.61 -4.90
CA LEU A 115 1.42 0.23 -4.43
C LEU A 115 0.60 0.07 -3.14
N SER A 116 -0.37 -0.85 -3.16
CA SER A 116 -1.31 -1.05 -2.04
C SER A 116 -1.06 -2.37 -1.30
N ALA A 117 -0.63 -3.41 -2.01
CA ALA A 117 -0.31 -4.71 -1.41
C ALA A 117 0.76 -5.44 -2.23
N VAL A 118 1.54 -6.28 -1.54
CA VAL A 118 2.56 -7.12 -2.14
C VAL A 118 2.44 -8.52 -1.57
N LYS A 119 2.64 -9.53 -2.41
CA LYS A 119 2.63 -10.95 -2.05
C LYS A 119 3.86 -11.65 -2.61
N ALA A 120 4.51 -12.45 -1.78
CA ALA A 120 5.60 -13.36 -2.13
C ALA A 120 5.20 -14.77 -1.71
N GLY A 121 5.08 -15.69 -2.68
CA GLY A 121 4.54 -17.04 -2.41
C GLY A 121 3.15 -16.99 -1.75
N THR A 122 3.03 -17.50 -0.53
CA THR A 122 1.78 -17.47 0.27
C THR A 122 1.69 -16.28 1.24
N SER A 123 2.75 -15.49 1.38
CA SER A 123 2.87 -14.41 2.36
C SER A 123 2.49 -13.07 1.75
N THR A 124 1.66 -12.28 2.45
CA THR A 124 1.35 -10.88 2.07
C THR A 124 2.10 -9.90 2.97
N SER A 125 2.38 -8.70 2.46
CA SER A 125 3.04 -7.63 3.24
C SER A 125 2.33 -7.34 4.56
N ALA A 126 1.00 -7.29 4.56
CA ALA A 126 0.20 -7.05 5.76
C ALA A 126 0.31 -8.20 6.79
N ALA A 127 0.17 -9.46 6.36
CA ALA A 127 0.25 -10.61 7.27
C ALA A 127 1.68 -10.79 7.83
N TRP A 128 2.68 -10.61 6.97
CA TRP A 128 4.09 -10.63 7.36
C TRP A 128 4.39 -9.52 8.36
N TRP A 129 3.96 -8.29 8.10
CA TRP A 129 4.19 -7.16 9.00
C TRP A 129 3.56 -7.37 10.37
N LYS A 130 2.31 -7.86 10.40
CA LYS A 130 1.64 -8.22 11.66
C LYS A 130 2.46 -9.22 12.47
N LYS A 131 3.05 -10.23 11.82
CA LYS A 131 3.94 -11.21 12.47
C LYS A 131 5.24 -10.57 12.98
N GLN A 132 5.89 -9.71 12.18
CA GLN A 132 7.11 -9.00 12.62
C GLN A 132 6.85 -8.12 13.84
N ARG A 133 5.73 -7.38 13.84
CA ARG A 133 5.34 -6.48 14.93
C ARG A 133 4.94 -7.20 16.21
N ALA A 134 4.43 -8.43 16.12
CA ALA A 134 4.16 -9.26 17.29
C ALA A 134 5.45 -9.77 17.96
N GLY A 135 6.52 -10.00 17.17
CA GLY A 135 7.78 -10.55 17.66
C GLY A 135 8.89 -9.53 17.92
N SER A 136 8.71 -8.26 17.57
CA SER A 136 9.78 -7.25 17.66
C SER A 136 9.25 -5.81 17.75
N SER A 137 10.00 -4.96 18.46
CA SER A 137 9.73 -3.52 18.53
C SER A 137 10.07 -2.81 17.22
N LEU A 138 9.53 -1.60 17.02
CA LEU A 138 9.78 -0.84 15.78
C LEU A 138 11.26 -0.50 15.62
N SER A 139 11.92 -0.11 16.71
CA SER A 139 13.35 0.21 16.71
C SER A 139 14.22 -0.97 16.27
N LYS A 140 13.88 -2.20 16.68
CA LYS A 140 14.60 -3.40 16.22
C LYS A 140 14.37 -3.67 14.74
N LEU A 141 13.16 -3.47 14.24
CA LEU A 141 12.82 -3.65 12.83
C LEU A 141 13.52 -2.60 11.96
N ARG A 142 13.54 -1.33 12.37
CA ARG A 142 14.29 -0.23 11.73
C ARG A 142 15.78 -0.54 11.62
N LYS A 143 16.43 -0.88 12.75
CA LYS A 143 17.84 -1.30 12.76
C LYS A 143 18.14 -2.46 11.82
N LYS A 144 17.17 -3.35 11.59
CA LYS A 144 17.32 -4.50 10.71
C LYS A 144 17.13 -4.13 9.24
N TYR A 145 16.10 -3.34 8.92
CA TYR A 145 15.64 -3.17 7.54
C TYR A 145 16.02 -1.83 6.90
N ASP A 146 16.28 -0.76 7.67
CA ASP A 146 16.60 0.56 7.11
C ASP A 146 17.86 0.51 6.24
N ALA A 147 18.91 -0.16 6.72
CA ALA A 147 20.13 -0.36 5.95
C ALA A 147 19.88 -1.18 4.66
N MET A 148 18.96 -2.15 4.69
CA MET A 148 18.61 -2.93 3.50
C MET A 148 17.82 -2.11 2.49
N VAL A 149 16.97 -1.19 2.96
CA VAL A 149 16.24 -0.24 2.12
C VAL A 149 17.22 0.73 1.46
N GLU A 150 18.15 1.30 2.22
CA GLU A 150 19.20 2.19 1.72
C GLU A 150 20.09 1.49 0.68
N GLN A 151 20.56 0.27 0.96
CA GLN A 151 21.34 -0.53 0.00
C GLN A 151 20.55 -0.95 -1.25
N SER A 152 19.21 -0.88 -1.20
CA SER A 152 18.36 -1.18 -2.34
C SER A 152 18.02 0.06 -3.16
N MET A 153 18.54 1.24 -2.81
CA MET A 153 18.37 2.45 -3.62
C MET A 153 19.12 2.32 -4.94
N ILE A 154 18.47 2.66 -6.04
CA ILE A 154 19.01 2.67 -7.38
C ILE A 154 19.42 4.11 -7.72
N THR A 155 20.70 4.31 -8.02
CA THR A 155 21.17 5.57 -8.59
C THR A 155 20.99 5.51 -10.11
N ARG A 156 20.28 6.47 -10.68
CA ARG A 156 20.22 6.67 -12.14
C ARG A 156 21.27 7.65 -12.60
#